data_AF-A0AAV9NR07-F1
#
_entry.id   AF-A0AAV9NR07-F1
#
_cell.length_a   1.000
_cell.length_b   1.000
_cell.length_c   1.000
_cell.angle_alpha   90.00
_cell.angle_beta   90.00
_cell.angle_gamma   90.00
#
_symmetry.space_group_name_H-M   'P 1'
#
loop_
_entity.id
_entity.type
_entity.pdbx_description
1 polymer ?
#
loop_
_entity_poly.entity_id
_entity_poly.type
_entity_poly.pdbx_seq_one_letter_code
_entity_poly.pdbx_strand_id
1 'polypeptide(L)'
;MAAPILSTNGGGGENGGTQTFRILVLPGDHVGPEVMAEALRVLDVVQERSNGKVRFEYNHQIAGGCSIDKHGTPITDEVLRLAREESDAVLFGSVGGPEWGTTYPNPESGLLRLRRHLDAFANIRPCTFYSRSLIPLSPLKSSIAEGTNFIILRENCGGAYFGEKVEQDDYASDSWAYKRSEIERSSRVAAALAEKMGKDGLGTGKCPQGPATVWSSDKANVLASGRLWRRVTSEVFAKEFPHIELKHQLADSLSMLMCKNPRMFNGIIHTDNTFGDMLSDQAGGVVGTLGVLPSASLCGVPDGSKCNGIYEPTHGSAPDISGKGLVNPTAQILSAAMMLRYSFNMGEEALAVEQAVEKVLDGKDIGGLEIRTGDLGGKSTTKEVGDAVVDVLRQILSGHFSASGAADPSRKELVSRAKEHAVHGDENKKWEHKLKKEHVHTGPDDALIQP
;
A
#
# COMPACT_ATOMS: atom_id res chain seq x y z
N MET A 1 31.31 -24.28 -37.29
CA MET A 1 30.94 -25.59 -36.71
C MET A 1 29.64 -25.39 -35.96
N ALA A 2 28.55 -25.93 -36.52
CA ALA A 2 27.22 -25.86 -35.94
C ALA A 2 27.10 -26.90 -34.83
N ALA A 3 26.56 -26.50 -33.67
CA ALA A 3 26.14 -27.38 -32.60
C ALA A 3 24.60 -27.41 -32.56
N PRO A 4 23.98 -28.55 -32.19
CA PRO A 4 22.62 -28.88 -32.61
C PRO A 4 21.55 -28.27 -31.70
N ILE A 5 20.40 -28.01 -32.34
CA ILE A 5 19.13 -27.63 -31.74
C ILE A 5 18.60 -28.84 -30.97
N LEU A 6 18.58 -28.76 -29.64
CA LEU A 6 17.81 -29.69 -28.79
C LEU A 6 16.37 -29.19 -28.73
N SER A 7 15.54 -29.78 -29.58
CA SER A 7 14.09 -29.85 -29.42
C SER A 7 13.78 -30.61 -28.13
N THR A 8 13.21 -29.93 -27.14
CA THR A 8 12.47 -30.59 -26.07
C THR A 8 11.00 -30.24 -26.24
N ASN A 9 10.29 -31.16 -26.89
CA ASN A 9 8.86 -31.36 -26.65
C ASN A 9 8.66 -31.60 -25.15
N GLY A 10 8.33 -30.55 -24.42
CA GLY A 10 7.84 -30.63 -23.05
C GLY A 10 6.32 -30.70 -23.08
N GLY A 11 5.77 -31.92 -23.15
CA GLY A 11 4.40 -32.15 -22.74
C GLY A 11 4.27 -31.76 -21.26
N GLY A 12 3.66 -30.60 -21.02
CA GLY A 12 3.33 -30.14 -19.67
C GLY A 12 2.11 -30.92 -19.19
N GLY A 13 2.34 -32.04 -18.52
CA GLY A 13 1.32 -32.71 -17.73
C GLY A 13 0.77 -31.76 -16.68
N GLU A 14 -0.55 -31.64 -16.63
CA GLU A 14 -1.30 -31.03 -15.54
C GLU A 14 -1.00 -31.79 -14.24
N ASN A 15 -0.01 -31.35 -13.47
CA ASN A 15 0.11 -31.76 -12.08
C ASN A 15 -0.95 -30.98 -11.28
N GLY A 16 -2.16 -31.55 -11.20
CA GLY A 16 -3.30 -31.04 -10.41
C GLY A 16 -3.10 -31.18 -8.89
N GLY A 17 -1.98 -30.69 -8.36
CA GLY A 17 -1.73 -30.63 -6.92
C GLY A 17 -2.31 -29.35 -6.30
N THR A 18 -2.88 -29.46 -5.10
CA THR A 18 -3.34 -28.31 -4.31
C THR A 18 -2.15 -27.46 -3.87
N GLN A 19 -2.12 -26.19 -4.27
CA GLN A 19 -1.17 -25.21 -3.77
C GLN A 19 -1.59 -24.77 -2.37
N THR A 20 -0.70 -24.95 -1.39
CA THR A 20 -0.96 -24.57 0.00
C THR A 20 -0.19 -23.31 0.36
N PHE A 21 -0.88 -22.33 0.96
CA PHE A 21 -0.32 -21.07 1.45
C PHE A 21 -0.52 -20.97 2.97
N ARG A 22 0.57 -20.78 3.70
CA ARG A 22 0.57 -20.66 5.16
C ARG A 22 0.49 -19.19 5.56
N ILE A 23 -0.52 -18.83 6.34
CA ILE A 23 -0.78 -17.45 6.75
C ILE A 23 -0.66 -17.39 8.28
N LEU A 24 0.26 -16.56 8.77
CA LEU A 24 0.28 -16.18 10.17
C LEU A 24 -0.79 -15.12 10.40
N VAL A 25 -1.78 -15.45 11.21
CA VAL A 25 -2.88 -14.56 11.54
C VAL A 25 -2.61 -13.92 12.90
N LEU A 26 -2.44 -12.60 12.91
CA LEU A 26 -2.21 -11.78 14.09
C LEU A 26 -3.35 -10.77 14.22
N PRO A 27 -4.49 -11.13 14.84
CA PRO A 27 -5.64 -10.23 14.92
C PRO A 27 -5.34 -8.96 15.74
N GLY A 28 -4.46 -9.07 16.73
CA GLY A 28 -4.05 -7.97 17.57
C GLY A 28 -5.14 -7.51 18.53
N ASP A 29 -5.27 -6.21 18.73
CA ASP A 29 -6.00 -5.59 19.82
C ASP A 29 -7.37 -5.04 19.37
N HIS A 30 -8.28 -4.87 20.34
CA HIS A 30 -9.60 -4.22 20.19
C HIS A 30 -10.42 -4.66 18.97
N VAL A 31 -10.59 -3.84 17.92
CA VAL A 31 -11.39 -4.21 16.74
C VAL A 31 -10.71 -5.20 15.79
N GLY A 32 -9.40 -5.42 15.97
CA GLY A 32 -8.58 -6.31 15.15
C GLY A 32 -9.19 -7.70 14.94
N PRO A 33 -9.59 -8.42 16.00
CA PRO A 33 -10.33 -9.68 15.91
C PRO A 33 -11.61 -9.64 15.06
N GLU A 34 -12.40 -8.56 15.15
CA GLU A 34 -13.67 -8.43 14.41
C GLU A 34 -13.41 -8.29 12.90
N VAL A 35 -12.51 -7.39 12.50
CA VAL A 35 -12.19 -7.19 11.08
C VAL A 35 -11.42 -8.37 10.48
N MET A 36 -10.58 -9.04 11.29
CA MET A 36 -9.84 -10.23 10.88
C MET A 36 -10.78 -11.37 10.52
N ALA A 37 -11.84 -11.59 11.31
CA ALA A 37 -12.82 -12.62 11.03
C ALA A 37 -13.45 -12.46 9.64
N GLU A 38 -13.82 -11.24 9.25
CA GLU A 38 -14.41 -10.98 7.93
C GLU A 38 -13.41 -11.15 6.78
N ALA A 39 -12.14 -10.79 6.98
CA ALA A 39 -11.10 -11.03 5.97
C ALA A 39 -10.81 -12.53 5.75
N LEU A 40 -10.81 -13.34 6.83
CA LEU A 40 -10.64 -14.79 6.71
C LEU A 40 -11.83 -15.43 5.96
N ARG A 41 -13.06 -14.99 6.20
CA ARG A 41 -14.24 -15.46 5.46
C ARG A 41 -14.14 -15.19 3.95
N VAL A 42 -13.54 -14.05 3.57
CA VAL A 42 -13.27 -13.74 2.15
C VAL A 42 -12.24 -14.71 1.57
N LEU A 43 -11.16 -15.02 2.30
CA LEU A 43 -10.18 -16.02 1.88
C LEU A 43 -10.78 -17.43 1.77
N ASP A 44 -11.67 -17.81 2.68
CA ASP A 44 -12.39 -19.08 2.63
C ASP A 44 -13.20 -19.20 1.34
N VAL A 45 -13.88 -18.14 0.89
CA VAL A 45 -14.58 -18.13 -0.40
C VAL A 45 -13.61 -18.34 -1.57
N VAL A 46 -12.45 -17.69 -1.57
CA VAL A 46 -11.43 -17.88 -2.61
C VAL A 46 -10.96 -19.33 -2.64
N GLN A 47 -10.70 -19.92 -1.47
CA GLN A 47 -10.34 -21.33 -1.34
C GLN A 47 -11.46 -22.26 -1.85
N GLU A 48 -12.70 -22.06 -1.41
CA GLU A 48 -13.88 -22.83 -1.84
C GLU A 48 -14.02 -22.81 -3.37
N ARG A 49 -13.87 -21.63 -3.99
CA ARG A 49 -14.05 -21.43 -5.43
C ARG A 49 -12.86 -21.88 -6.27
N SER A 50 -11.71 -22.14 -5.66
CA SER A 50 -10.55 -22.72 -6.34
C SER A 50 -10.76 -24.18 -6.79
N ASN A 51 -11.85 -24.84 -6.34
CA ASN A 51 -12.14 -26.25 -6.62
C ASN A 51 -10.98 -27.18 -6.24
N GLY A 52 -10.38 -26.95 -5.07
CA GLY A 52 -9.28 -27.76 -4.54
C GLY A 52 -7.89 -27.42 -5.09
N LYS A 53 -7.77 -26.38 -5.93
CA LYS A 53 -6.47 -25.90 -6.43
C LYS A 53 -5.68 -25.10 -5.40
N VAL A 54 -6.37 -24.39 -4.50
CA VAL A 54 -5.77 -23.56 -3.46
C VAL A 54 -6.21 -24.05 -2.08
N ARG A 55 -5.31 -24.00 -1.12
CA ARG A 55 -5.56 -24.21 0.31
C ARG A 55 -4.85 -23.14 1.13
N PHE A 56 -5.55 -22.53 2.07
CA PHE A 56 -5.01 -21.64 3.08
C PHE A 56 -4.88 -22.38 4.40
N GLU A 57 -3.72 -22.25 5.04
CA GLU A 57 -3.47 -22.77 6.38
C GLU A 57 -3.23 -21.61 7.33
N TYR A 58 -4.12 -21.45 8.30
CA TYR A 58 -4.07 -20.35 9.26
C TYR A 58 -3.35 -20.78 10.53
N ASN A 59 -2.27 -20.08 10.88
CA ASN A 59 -1.62 -20.17 12.18
C ASN A 59 -2.00 -18.93 12.99
N HIS A 60 -2.86 -19.11 14.00
CA HIS A 60 -3.32 -18.00 14.83
C HIS A 60 -2.37 -17.77 16.00
N GLN A 61 -1.83 -16.56 16.10
CA GLN A 61 -0.98 -16.12 17.20
C GLN A 61 -1.44 -14.75 17.71
N ILE A 62 -0.84 -14.27 18.79
CA ILE A 62 -1.12 -12.95 19.36
C ILE A 62 0.09 -12.02 19.24
N ALA A 63 -0.19 -10.73 19.06
CA ALA A 63 0.79 -9.65 19.02
C ALA A 63 0.09 -8.35 19.46
N GLY A 64 0.83 -7.39 19.99
CA GLY A 64 0.29 -6.14 20.51
C GLY A 64 0.02 -6.18 22.01
N GLY A 65 -0.94 -5.38 22.47
CA GLY A 65 -1.35 -5.26 23.87
C GLY A 65 -1.78 -6.60 24.47
N CYS A 66 -2.56 -7.40 23.74
CA CYS A 66 -2.96 -8.75 24.16
C CYS A 66 -1.76 -9.69 24.40
N SER A 67 -0.65 -9.48 23.70
CA SER A 67 0.61 -10.21 23.93
C SER A 67 1.36 -9.67 25.15
N ILE A 68 1.34 -8.35 25.38
CA ILE A 68 1.89 -7.75 26.61
C ILE A 68 1.17 -8.34 27.82
N ASP A 69 -0.15 -8.37 27.81
CA ASP A 69 -0.95 -8.86 28.94
C ASP A 69 -0.65 -10.34 29.26
N LYS A 70 -0.40 -11.16 28.23
CA LYS A 70 -0.16 -12.60 28.39
C LYS A 70 1.30 -12.98 28.62
N HIS A 71 2.23 -12.27 27.98
CA HIS A 71 3.64 -12.66 27.85
C HIS A 71 4.63 -11.60 28.32
N GLY A 72 4.16 -10.40 28.70
CA GLY A 72 5.02 -9.27 29.08
C GLY A 72 5.79 -8.65 27.92
N THR A 73 5.49 -9.01 26.67
CA THR A 73 6.13 -8.49 25.46
C THR A 73 5.11 -8.34 24.34
N PRO A 74 5.17 -7.27 23.52
CA PRO A 74 4.22 -7.05 22.43
C PRO A 74 4.35 -8.08 21.30
N ILE A 75 5.48 -8.77 21.19
CA ILE A 75 5.64 -9.90 20.27
C ILE A 75 6.73 -10.83 20.80
N THR A 76 6.44 -12.14 20.81
CA THR A 76 7.38 -13.15 21.29
C THR A 76 8.35 -13.57 20.18
N ASP A 77 9.49 -14.12 20.58
CA ASP A 77 10.49 -14.63 19.62
C ASP A 77 9.94 -15.80 18.80
N GLU A 78 9.03 -16.59 19.37
CA GLU A 78 8.35 -17.66 18.66
C GLU A 78 7.44 -17.12 17.55
N VAL A 79 6.68 -16.06 17.79
CA VAL A 79 5.85 -15.44 16.74
C VAL A 79 6.72 -14.88 15.61
N LEU A 80 7.86 -14.26 15.93
CA LEU A 80 8.81 -13.78 14.94
C LEU A 80 9.39 -14.93 14.09
N ARG A 81 9.76 -16.04 14.74
CA ARG A 81 10.24 -17.26 14.07
C ARG A 81 9.19 -17.83 13.13
N LEU A 82 7.94 -17.99 13.60
CA LEU A 82 6.82 -18.47 12.80
C LEU A 82 6.58 -17.58 11.56
N ALA A 83 6.63 -16.25 11.73
CA ALA A 83 6.45 -15.30 10.65
C ALA A 83 7.52 -15.45 9.54
N ARG A 84 8.77 -15.73 9.94
CA ARG A 84 9.90 -15.81 9.01
C ARG A 84 10.07 -17.17 8.36
N GLU A 85 9.88 -18.24 9.12
CA GLU A 85 10.27 -19.59 8.72
C GLU A 85 9.08 -20.44 8.27
N GLU A 86 7.90 -20.22 8.85
CA GLU A 86 6.75 -21.11 8.70
C GLU A 86 5.58 -20.48 7.95
N SER A 87 5.70 -19.20 7.58
CA SER A 87 4.62 -18.44 6.96
C SER A 87 5.02 -17.93 5.58
N ASP A 88 4.05 -17.91 4.69
CA ASP A 88 4.19 -17.36 3.34
C ASP A 88 3.70 -15.89 3.30
N ALA A 89 2.86 -15.50 4.25
CA ALA A 89 2.44 -14.13 4.53
C ALA A 89 1.99 -13.96 5.99
N VAL A 90 1.97 -12.72 6.48
CA VAL A 90 1.38 -12.33 7.76
C VAL A 90 0.16 -11.45 7.50
N LEU A 91 -1.01 -11.87 7.99
CA LEU A 91 -2.22 -11.04 8.00
C LEU A 91 -2.39 -10.47 9.41
N PHE A 92 -2.20 -9.17 9.53
CA PHE A 92 -2.17 -8.45 10.80
C PHE A 92 -3.42 -7.57 10.92
N GLY A 93 -4.03 -7.54 12.10
CA GLY A 93 -5.22 -6.76 12.41
C GLY A 93 -4.87 -5.34 12.82
N SER A 94 -5.18 -4.98 14.06
CA SER A 94 -4.82 -3.67 14.62
C SER A 94 -4.06 -3.83 15.92
N VAL A 95 -3.33 -2.79 16.32
CA VAL A 95 -2.46 -2.82 17.50
C VAL A 95 -2.61 -1.54 18.31
N GLY A 96 -2.45 -1.64 19.63
CA GLY A 96 -2.44 -0.49 20.52
C GLY A 96 -3.78 -0.25 21.21
N GLY A 97 -3.80 0.67 22.16
CA GLY A 97 -4.96 1.00 22.97
C GLY A 97 -4.57 1.93 24.14
N PRO A 98 -5.52 2.70 24.71
CA PRO A 98 -5.26 3.62 25.80
C PRO A 98 -4.59 2.96 27.02
N GLU A 99 -4.88 1.68 27.23
CA GLU A 99 -4.40 0.88 28.37
C GLU A 99 -2.88 0.69 28.35
N TRP A 100 -2.27 0.71 27.17
CA TRP A 100 -0.83 0.47 26.99
C TRP A 100 -0.05 1.72 26.58
N GLY A 101 -0.68 2.89 26.51
CA GLY A 101 -0.08 4.12 25.98
C GLY A 101 1.17 4.65 26.71
N THR A 102 1.40 4.24 27.95
CA THR A 102 2.57 4.59 28.76
C THR A 102 3.52 3.40 29.01
N THR A 103 3.21 2.23 28.46
CA THR A 103 3.99 1.01 28.69
C THR A 103 5.18 0.96 27.75
N TYR A 104 6.36 0.54 28.26
CA TYR A 104 7.52 0.22 27.44
C TYR A 104 7.99 -1.21 27.74
N PRO A 105 8.11 -2.08 26.73
CA PRO A 105 7.75 -1.88 25.31
C PRO A 105 6.23 -1.71 25.09
N ASN A 106 5.83 -0.79 24.20
CA ASN A 106 4.42 -0.57 23.82
C ASN A 106 3.97 -1.54 22.72
N PRO A 107 2.66 -1.68 22.45
CA PRO A 107 2.15 -2.56 21.40
C PRO A 107 2.76 -2.31 20.01
N GLU A 108 2.90 -1.05 19.61
CA GLU A 108 3.41 -0.61 18.30
C GLU A 108 4.87 -1.05 18.09
N SER A 109 5.66 -1.10 19.16
CA SER A 109 7.04 -1.60 19.09
C SER A 109 7.12 -3.07 18.65
N GLY A 110 6.07 -3.87 18.91
CA GLY A 110 5.96 -5.25 18.41
C GLY A 110 5.87 -5.30 16.88
N LEU A 111 5.07 -4.41 16.28
CA LEU A 111 4.93 -4.31 14.83
C LEU A 111 6.22 -3.81 14.17
N LEU A 112 6.90 -2.82 14.77
CA LEU A 112 8.23 -2.37 14.30
C LEU A 112 9.26 -3.50 14.37
N ARG A 113 9.25 -4.29 15.45
CA ARG A 113 10.12 -5.46 15.62
C ARG A 113 9.84 -6.52 14.57
N LEU A 114 8.56 -6.80 14.27
CA LEU A 114 8.15 -7.72 13.21
C LEU A 114 8.64 -7.26 11.83
N ARG A 115 8.39 -5.99 11.47
CA ARG A 115 8.84 -5.40 10.20
C ARG A 115 10.35 -5.54 10.01
N ARG A 116 11.12 -5.20 11.04
CA ARG A 116 12.58 -5.33 11.02
C ARG A 116 13.04 -6.79 10.94
N HIS A 117 12.40 -7.69 11.67
CA HIS A 117 12.76 -9.11 11.69
C HIS A 117 12.57 -9.79 10.33
N LEU A 118 11.50 -9.42 9.62
CA LEU A 118 11.21 -9.91 8.28
C LEU A 118 11.97 -9.16 7.17
N ASP A 119 12.62 -8.05 7.49
CA ASP A 119 13.13 -7.07 6.51
C ASP A 119 12.01 -6.64 5.55
N ALA A 120 10.82 -6.35 6.09
CA ALA A 120 9.64 -5.90 5.35
C ALA A 120 9.78 -4.43 4.93
N PHE A 121 10.76 -4.16 4.08
CA PHE A 121 11.28 -2.83 3.75
C PHE A 121 10.41 -2.01 2.81
N ALA A 122 9.48 -2.61 2.08
CA ALA A 122 8.68 -1.91 1.07
C ALA A 122 7.22 -1.80 1.51
N ASN A 123 6.87 -0.67 2.14
CA ASN A 123 5.50 -0.39 2.54
C ASN A 123 4.71 0.25 1.38
N ILE A 124 3.56 -0.33 1.07
CA ILE A 124 2.68 0.00 -0.05
C ILE A 124 1.36 0.46 0.53
N ARG A 125 0.97 1.69 0.21
CA ARG A 125 -0.31 2.31 0.61
C ARG A 125 -1.00 2.90 -0.61
N PRO A 126 -2.02 2.23 -1.16
CA PRO A 126 -2.81 2.77 -2.27
C PRO A 126 -3.62 4.00 -1.86
N CYS A 127 -3.58 5.04 -2.70
CA CYS A 127 -4.46 6.19 -2.67
C CYS A 127 -5.42 6.10 -3.84
N THR A 128 -6.53 5.39 -3.63
CA THR A 128 -7.54 5.14 -4.65
C THR A 128 -8.92 5.05 -4.02
N PHE A 129 -9.93 5.41 -4.81
CA PHE A 129 -11.32 5.22 -4.41
C PHE A 129 -11.77 3.82 -4.83
N TYR A 130 -11.83 2.89 -3.89
CA TYR A 130 -12.34 1.53 -4.10
C TYR A 130 -13.84 1.47 -4.37
N SER A 131 -14.56 2.56 -4.10
CA SER A 131 -15.96 2.75 -4.48
C SER A 131 -16.16 4.19 -4.92
N ARG A 132 -16.90 4.39 -6.01
CA ARG A 132 -17.20 5.72 -6.55
C ARG A 132 -18.05 6.53 -5.60
N SER A 133 -18.91 5.85 -4.84
CA SER A 133 -19.73 6.48 -3.81
C SER A 133 -18.93 7.03 -2.62
N LEU A 134 -17.63 6.74 -2.52
CA LEU A 134 -16.76 7.30 -1.48
C LEU A 134 -16.15 8.66 -1.86
N ILE A 135 -16.20 9.06 -3.14
CA ILE A 135 -15.63 10.33 -3.61
C ILE A 135 -16.16 11.54 -2.80
N PRO A 136 -17.47 11.64 -2.47
CA PRO A 136 -17.98 12.74 -1.66
C PRO A 136 -17.51 12.76 -0.20
N LEU A 137 -16.91 11.67 0.30
CA LEU A 137 -16.30 11.64 1.64
C LEU A 137 -14.92 12.33 1.68
N SER A 138 -14.31 12.54 0.50
CA SER A 138 -13.08 13.32 0.41
C SER A 138 -13.30 14.75 0.92
N PRO A 139 -12.37 15.31 1.73
CA PRO A 139 -12.41 16.73 2.07
C PRO A 139 -12.11 17.64 0.87
N LEU A 140 -11.56 17.08 -0.22
CA LEU A 140 -11.35 17.79 -1.47
C LEU A 140 -12.63 17.82 -2.29
N LYS A 141 -12.81 18.86 -3.11
CA LYS A 141 -13.91 18.91 -4.08
C LYS A 141 -13.85 17.66 -4.96
N SER A 142 -15.00 17.05 -5.26
CA SER A 142 -15.06 15.85 -6.11
C SER A 142 -14.37 16.05 -7.47
N SER A 143 -14.46 17.26 -8.05
CA SER A 143 -13.76 17.60 -9.31
C SER A 143 -12.22 17.57 -9.22
N ILE A 144 -11.65 17.59 -8.01
CA ILE A 144 -10.21 17.46 -7.73
C ILE A 144 -9.86 16.01 -7.39
N ALA A 145 -10.64 15.36 -6.53
CA ALA A 145 -10.35 14.04 -6.00
C ALA A 145 -10.67 12.88 -6.97
N GLU A 146 -11.77 12.98 -7.73
CA GLU A 146 -12.24 11.93 -8.63
C GLU A 146 -11.15 11.55 -9.64
N GLY A 147 -10.87 10.25 -9.77
CA GLY A 147 -9.82 9.72 -10.65
C GLY A 147 -8.42 9.69 -10.03
N THR A 148 -8.25 10.03 -8.75
CA THR A 148 -7.00 9.80 -8.02
C THR A 148 -6.72 8.31 -7.92
N ASN A 149 -5.52 7.91 -8.33
CA ASN A 149 -5.07 6.53 -8.35
C ASN A 149 -3.53 6.51 -8.36
N PHE A 150 -2.92 6.62 -7.19
CA PHE A 150 -1.48 6.43 -7.02
C PHE A 150 -1.19 5.53 -5.81
N ILE A 151 0.02 5.01 -5.75
CA ILE A 151 0.52 4.21 -4.63
C ILE A 151 1.67 4.98 -3.97
N ILE A 152 1.60 5.15 -2.65
CA ILE A 152 2.78 5.53 -1.87
C ILE A 152 3.58 4.26 -1.59
N LEU A 153 4.80 4.21 -2.11
CA LEU A 153 5.83 3.24 -1.76
C LEU A 153 6.82 3.92 -0.80
N ARG A 154 6.73 3.54 0.46
CA ARG A 154 7.57 3.98 1.57
C ARG A 154 8.65 2.94 1.86
N GLU A 155 9.91 3.37 1.93
CA GLU A 155 10.94 2.54 2.55
C GLU A 155 10.68 2.43 4.06
N ASN A 156 10.65 1.23 4.62
CA ASN A 156 10.01 0.95 5.90
C ASN A 156 10.96 0.38 6.98
N CYS A 157 12.26 0.27 6.69
CA CYS A 157 13.26 -0.35 7.58
C CYS A 157 14.54 0.47 7.78
N GLY A 158 14.64 1.67 7.20
CA GLY A 158 15.77 2.60 7.36
C GLY A 158 15.35 4.01 7.79
N GLY A 159 16.24 4.99 7.59
CA GLY A 159 15.99 6.39 7.92
C GLY A 159 15.95 6.68 9.42
N ALA A 160 15.40 7.85 9.79
CA ALA A 160 15.41 8.36 11.16
C ALA A 160 14.71 7.45 12.20
N TYR A 161 13.84 6.55 11.75
CA TYR A 161 13.07 5.68 12.63
C TYR A 161 13.94 4.56 13.21
N PHE A 162 14.91 4.09 12.42
CA PHE A 162 15.84 3.01 12.79
C PHE A 162 17.28 3.50 12.98
N GLY A 163 17.55 4.76 12.67
CA GLY A 163 18.82 5.42 12.93
C GLY A 163 19.13 5.56 14.42
N GLU A 164 20.38 5.84 14.72
CA GLU A 164 20.83 6.14 16.08
C GLU A 164 20.02 7.29 16.69
N LYS A 165 19.59 7.08 17.94
CA LYS A 165 18.83 8.03 18.74
C LYS A 165 19.67 8.47 19.92
N VAL A 166 19.79 9.78 20.10
CA VAL A 166 20.44 10.39 21.26
C VAL A 166 19.38 11.22 21.98
N GLU A 167 19.24 11.01 23.27
CA GLU A 167 18.32 11.74 24.14
C GLU A 167 19.06 12.09 25.44
N GLN A 168 19.21 13.38 25.70
CA GLN A 168 19.87 13.99 26.86
C GLN A 168 18.99 15.15 27.37
N ASP A 169 19.31 15.72 28.53
CA ASP A 169 18.47 16.72 29.19
C ASP A 169 18.19 17.98 28.34
N ASP A 170 19.16 18.45 27.56
CA ASP A 170 19.07 19.65 26.72
C ASP A 170 19.43 19.41 25.24
N TYR A 171 19.60 18.13 24.86
CA TYR A 171 19.99 17.74 23.51
C TYR A 171 19.35 16.42 23.08
N ALA A 172 18.76 16.41 21.89
CA ALA A 172 18.30 15.19 21.25
C ALA A 172 18.62 15.20 19.76
N SER A 173 18.84 14.02 19.18
CA SER A 173 19.06 13.86 17.75
C SER A 173 18.62 12.49 17.24
N ASP A 174 18.11 12.47 16.01
CA ASP A 174 17.79 11.26 15.27
C ASP A 174 18.59 11.21 13.96
N SER A 175 19.34 10.13 13.75
CA SER A 175 20.17 9.97 12.55
C SER A 175 19.33 9.57 11.32
N TRP A 176 19.21 10.46 10.35
CA TRP A 176 18.49 10.19 9.09
C TRP A 176 19.40 9.59 8.01
N ALA A 177 19.82 8.35 8.22
CA ALA A 177 20.80 7.67 7.36
C ALA A 177 20.16 6.65 6.39
N TYR A 178 20.77 6.53 5.20
CA TYR A 178 20.44 5.52 4.19
C TYR A 178 21.69 4.98 3.52
N LYS A 179 21.70 3.67 3.26
CA LYS A 179 22.67 2.99 2.41
C LYS A 179 22.16 2.94 0.98
N ARG A 180 23.09 2.90 0.02
CA ARG A 180 22.78 2.68 -1.40
C ARG A 180 21.89 1.45 -1.61
N SER A 181 22.22 0.33 -0.98
CA SER A 181 21.48 -0.93 -1.13
C SER A 181 20.00 -0.83 -0.72
N GLU A 182 19.68 -0.01 0.29
CA GLU A 182 18.30 0.19 0.77
C GLU A 182 17.48 0.97 -0.26
N ILE A 183 18.09 1.97 -0.90
CA ILE A 183 17.46 2.77 -1.95
C ILE A 183 17.32 1.93 -3.22
N GLU A 184 18.31 1.11 -3.57
CA GLU A 184 18.28 0.25 -4.77
C GLU A 184 17.16 -0.80 -4.70
N ARG A 185 17.02 -1.51 -3.57
CA ARG A 185 15.94 -2.50 -3.39
C ARG A 185 14.56 -1.84 -3.46
N SER A 186 14.38 -0.69 -2.82
CA SER A 186 13.13 0.07 -2.84
C SER A 186 12.80 0.59 -4.25
N SER A 187 13.81 1.08 -4.98
CA SER A 187 13.65 1.54 -6.37
C SER A 187 13.16 0.43 -7.31
N ARG A 188 13.64 -0.81 -7.12
CA ARG A 188 13.19 -1.98 -7.90
C ARG A 188 11.74 -2.36 -7.58
N VAL A 189 11.30 -2.22 -6.33
CA VAL A 189 9.89 -2.37 -5.98
C VAL A 189 9.04 -1.30 -6.69
N ALA A 190 9.50 -0.05 -6.71
CA ALA A 190 8.80 1.03 -7.41
C ALA A 190 8.58 0.72 -8.90
N ALA A 191 9.61 0.19 -9.56
CA ALA A 191 9.55 -0.24 -10.95
C ALA A 191 8.56 -1.41 -11.14
N ALA A 192 8.64 -2.46 -10.31
CA ALA A 192 7.73 -3.61 -10.38
C ALA A 192 6.26 -3.20 -10.21
N LEU A 193 5.97 -2.29 -9.26
CA LEU A 193 4.63 -1.77 -9.06
C LEU A 193 4.15 -0.95 -10.26
N ALA A 194 5.01 -0.10 -10.84
CA ALA A 194 4.68 0.68 -12.02
C ALA A 194 4.38 -0.20 -13.24
N GLU A 195 5.14 -1.28 -13.44
CA GLU A 195 4.89 -2.25 -14.50
C GLU A 195 3.59 -3.02 -14.28
N LYS A 196 3.32 -3.47 -13.04
CA LYS A 196 2.07 -4.17 -12.71
C LYS A 196 0.86 -3.27 -12.95
N MET A 197 0.90 -2.02 -12.49
CA MET A 197 -0.15 -1.03 -12.73
C MET A 197 -0.38 -0.77 -14.23
N GLY A 198 0.68 -0.79 -15.04
CA GLY A 198 0.59 -0.72 -16.50
C GLY A 198 -0.12 -1.93 -17.12
N LYS A 199 0.26 -3.15 -16.70
CA LYS A 199 -0.37 -4.41 -17.15
C LYS A 199 -1.87 -4.48 -16.79
N ASP A 200 -2.23 -3.92 -15.64
CA ASP A 200 -3.62 -3.83 -15.18
C ASP A 200 -4.42 -2.72 -15.92
N GLY A 201 -3.81 -2.05 -16.91
CA GLY A 201 -4.46 -1.01 -17.72
C GLY A 201 -4.59 0.35 -17.03
N LEU A 202 -3.87 0.54 -15.92
CA LEU A 202 -3.88 1.76 -15.10
C LEU A 202 -2.59 2.57 -15.26
N GLY A 203 -1.79 2.26 -16.28
CA GLY A 203 -0.55 2.97 -16.59
C GLY A 203 -0.79 4.44 -17.01
N THR A 204 -0.02 5.35 -16.40
CA THR A 204 -0.06 6.80 -16.66
C THR A 204 1.25 7.35 -17.24
N GLY A 205 2.19 6.48 -17.63
CA GLY A 205 3.52 6.88 -18.10
C GLY A 205 3.56 7.27 -19.58
N LYS A 206 4.75 7.13 -20.18
CA LYS A 206 5.06 7.49 -21.58
C LYS A 206 4.12 6.90 -22.62
N CYS A 207 3.53 5.73 -22.34
CA CYS A 207 2.63 5.02 -23.26
C CYS A 207 1.29 4.74 -22.57
N PRO A 208 0.14 4.92 -23.25
CA PRO A 208 -1.18 4.67 -22.66
C PRO A 208 -1.45 3.22 -22.21
N GLN A 209 -0.61 2.27 -22.62
CA GLN A 209 -0.62 0.87 -22.20
C GLN A 209 0.74 0.44 -21.59
N GLY A 210 1.59 1.40 -21.22
CA GLY A 210 2.90 1.16 -20.63
C GLY A 210 2.90 1.23 -19.11
N PRO A 211 4.07 1.09 -18.47
CA PRO A 211 4.22 1.26 -17.02
C PRO A 211 3.71 2.63 -16.55
N ALA A 212 3.28 2.70 -15.30
CA ALA A 212 2.93 3.97 -14.68
C ALA A 212 4.16 4.88 -14.46
N THR A 213 3.93 6.18 -14.28
CA THR A 213 4.99 7.11 -13.88
C THR A 213 5.46 6.78 -12.46
N VAL A 214 6.77 6.81 -12.22
CA VAL A 214 7.36 6.77 -10.89
C VAL A 214 7.82 8.18 -10.49
N TRP A 215 7.34 8.66 -9.35
CA TRP A 215 7.71 9.91 -8.71
C TRP A 215 8.63 9.61 -7.53
N SER A 216 9.93 9.86 -7.68
CA SER A 216 10.89 9.80 -6.58
C SER A 216 10.78 11.08 -5.76
N SER A 217 10.40 10.95 -4.49
CA SER A 217 10.31 12.08 -3.56
C SER A 217 11.47 12.12 -2.55
N ASP A 218 11.98 13.32 -2.30
CA ASP A 218 13.13 13.55 -1.44
C ASP A 218 13.17 15.00 -0.92
N LYS A 219 14.21 15.33 -0.14
CA LYS A 219 14.59 16.72 0.19
C LYS A 219 16.02 17.03 -0.22
N ALA A 220 16.39 16.70 -1.46
CA ALA A 220 17.77 16.78 -1.97
C ALA A 220 18.37 18.18 -2.00
N ASN A 221 17.54 19.24 -1.97
CA ASN A 221 18.00 20.62 -1.87
C ASN A 221 18.56 20.99 -0.49
N VAL A 222 18.32 20.16 0.54
CA VAL A 222 18.83 20.37 1.90
C VAL A 222 19.62 19.15 2.36
N LEU A 223 18.99 17.96 2.35
CA LEU A 223 19.51 16.77 3.02
C LEU A 223 20.50 15.98 2.16
N ALA A 224 21.61 15.54 2.78
CA ALA A 224 22.58 14.65 2.16
C ALA A 224 21.97 13.28 1.81
N SER A 225 21.15 12.73 2.70
CA SER A 225 20.36 11.51 2.46
C SER A 225 19.43 11.68 1.25
N GLY A 226 18.77 12.84 1.11
CA GLY A 226 17.95 13.17 -0.06
C GLY A 226 18.76 13.23 -1.37
N ARG A 227 19.98 13.79 -1.36
CA ARG A 227 20.87 13.78 -2.53
C ARG A 227 21.31 12.37 -2.91
N LEU A 228 21.60 11.52 -1.93
CA LEU A 228 21.91 10.11 -2.17
C LEU A 228 20.71 9.38 -2.75
N TRP A 229 19.51 9.56 -2.17
CA TRP A 229 18.25 8.99 -2.64
C TRP A 229 18.01 9.27 -4.12
N ARG A 230 18.06 10.56 -4.48
CA ARG A 230 17.87 11.02 -5.87
C ARG A 230 18.87 10.41 -6.83
N ARG A 231 20.15 10.42 -6.48
CA ARG A 231 21.23 9.89 -7.32
C ARG A 231 21.07 8.39 -7.55
N VAL A 232 20.93 7.61 -6.48
CA VAL A 232 20.82 6.14 -6.57
C VAL A 232 19.55 5.74 -7.33
N THR A 233 18.40 6.36 -7.02
CA THR A 233 17.16 6.08 -7.75
C THR A 233 17.32 6.37 -9.25
N SER A 234 17.93 7.51 -9.59
CA SER A 234 18.17 7.87 -11.00
C SER A 234 19.07 6.87 -11.72
N GLU A 235 20.15 6.43 -11.07
CA GLU A 235 21.07 5.42 -11.63
C GLU A 235 20.38 4.09 -11.86
N VAL A 236 19.59 3.60 -10.90
CA VAL A 236 18.82 2.34 -11.02
C VAL A 236 17.85 2.42 -12.19
N PHE A 237 17.03 3.48 -12.26
CA PHE A 237 16.05 3.62 -13.35
C PHE A 237 16.72 3.79 -14.71
N ALA A 238 17.80 4.55 -14.82
CA ALA A 238 18.52 4.72 -16.08
C ALA A 238 19.15 3.41 -16.58
N LYS A 239 19.67 2.59 -15.66
CA LYS A 239 20.37 1.34 -15.99
C LYS A 239 19.41 0.17 -16.21
N GLU A 240 18.40 0.03 -15.36
CA GLU A 240 17.57 -1.18 -15.28
C GLU A 240 16.16 -0.95 -15.86
N PHE A 241 15.64 0.27 -15.83
CA PHE A 241 14.24 0.58 -16.20
C PHE A 241 14.08 1.81 -17.12
N PRO A 242 14.85 1.96 -18.22
CA PRO A 242 14.84 3.16 -19.05
C PRO A 242 13.48 3.43 -19.74
N HIS A 243 12.63 2.41 -19.86
CA HIS A 243 11.28 2.50 -20.40
C HIS A 243 10.28 3.13 -19.42
N ILE A 244 10.55 3.12 -18.11
CA ILE A 244 9.68 3.73 -17.10
C ILE A 244 9.95 5.23 -17.01
N GLU A 245 8.90 6.04 -16.87
CA GLU A 245 9.05 7.47 -16.63
C GLU A 245 9.39 7.74 -15.18
N LEU A 246 10.61 8.22 -14.90
CA LEU A 246 11.02 8.69 -13.57
C LEU A 246 10.95 10.21 -13.50
N LYS A 247 10.27 10.74 -12.49
CA LYS A 247 10.23 12.16 -12.13
C LYS A 247 10.70 12.35 -10.69
N HIS A 248 11.34 13.47 -10.40
CA HIS A 248 11.76 13.84 -9.05
C HIS A 248 10.90 14.98 -8.52
N GLN A 249 10.47 14.89 -7.27
CA GLN A 249 9.61 15.88 -6.64
C GLN A 249 10.00 16.10 -5.17
N LEU A 250 10.22 17.33 -4.74
CA LEU A 250 10.54 17.60 -3.33
C LEU A 250 9.33 17.26 -2.44
N ALA A 251 9.55 16.59 -1.30
CA ALA A 251 8.50 16.04 -0.44
C ALA A 251 7.52 17.10 0.08
N ASP A 252 8.01 18.28 0.45
CA ASP A 252 7.18 19.41 0.88
C ASP A 252 6.31 19.95 -0.25
N SER A 253 6.88 20.11 -1.44
CA SER A 253 6.10 20.53 -2.61
C SER A 253 5.14 19.42 -3.08
N LEU A 254 5.49 18.15 -2.92
CA LEU A 254 4.62 17.01 -3.21
C LEU A 254 3.37 17.08 -2.32
N SER A 255 3.58 17.24 -1.01
CA SER A 255 2.51 17.38 -0.01
C SER A 255 1.52 18.49 -0.39
N MET A 256 2.02 19.68 -0.72
CA MET A 256 1.16 20.80 -1.14
C MET A 256 0.38 20.48 -2.44
N LEU A 257 1.05 19.86 -3.42
CA LEU A 257 0.42 19.53 -4.72
C LEU A 257 -0.61 18.42 -4.59
N MET A 258 -0.45 17.47 -3.65
CA MET A 258 -1.45 16.44 -3.36
C MET A 258 -2.78 17.04 -2.95
N CYS A 259 -2.78 18.12 -2.15
CA CYS A 259 -4.00 18.81 -1.78
C CYS A 259 -4.65 19.55 -2.96
N LYS A 260 -3.85 20.06 -3.90
CA LYS A 260 -4.33 20.88 -5.03
C LYS A 260 -4.81 20.03 -6.21
N ASN A 261 -4.05 19.00 -6.57
CA ASN A 261 -4.30 18.15 -7.73
C ASN A 261 -3.65 16.76 -7.54
N PRO A 262 -4.24 15.88 -6.71
CA PRO A 262 -3.66 14.58 -6.39
C PRO A 262 -3.47 13.69 -7.63
N ARG A 263 -4.34 13.84 -8.64
CA ARG A 263 -4.25 13.13 -9.94
C ARG A 263 -2.93 13.33 -10.68
N MET A 264 -2.21 14.43 -10.42
CA MET A 264 -0.89 14.67 -11.01
C MET A 264 0.08 13.53 -10.69
N PHE A 265 -0.09 12.88 -9.54
CA PHE A 265 0.79 11.84 -9.05
C PHE A 265 0.33 10.42 -9.38
N ASN A 266 -0.77 10.26 -10.14
CA ASN A 266 -1.25 8.94 -10.55
C ASN A 266 -0.10 8.09 -11.10
N GLY A 267 0.14 6.94 -10.46
CA GLY A 267 1.36 6.14 -10.61
C GLY A 267 1.94 5.74 -9.26
N ILE A 268 3.27 5.69 -9.15
CA ILE A 268 3.97 5.29 -7.92
C ILE A 268 4.74 6.47 -7.35
N ILE A 269 4.49 6.86 -6.10
CA ILE A 269 5.35 7.78 -5.36
C ILE A 269 6.31 6.94 -4.51
N HIS A 270 7.60 7.02 -4.81
CA HIS A 270 8.68 6.30 -4.12
C HIS A 270 9.45 7.27 -3.22
N THR A 271 9.49 7.01 -1.92
CA THR A 271 10.08 7.93 -0.95
C THR A 271 10.64 7.20 0.28
N ASP A 272 11.38 7.94 1.10
CA ASP A 272 11.99 7.42 2.32
C ASP A 272 10.96 7.16 3.43
N ASN A 273 11.43 6.66 4.57
CA ASN A 273 10.59 6.24 5.69
C ASN A 273 9.78 7.39 6.28
N THR A 274 10.43 8.48 6.67
CA THR A 274 9.78 9.61 7.35
C THR A 274 8.82 10.36 6.42
N PHE A 275 9.25 10.68 5.19
CA PHE A 275 8.38 11.34 4.22
C PHE A 275 7.27 10.40 3.75
N GLY A 276 7.56 9.12 3.59
CA GLY A 276 6.57 8.11 3.20
C GLY A 276 5.47 7.97 4.24
N ASP A 277 5.80 8.01 5.52
CA ASP A 277 4.80 7.97 6.59
C ASP A 277 3.82 9.15 6.44
N MET A 278 4.36 10.37 6.49
CA MET A 278 3.59 11.61 6.40
C MET A 278 2.76 11.71 5.10
N LEU A 279 3.37 11.40 3.95
CA LEU A 279 2.68 11.49 2.65
C LEU A 279 1.60 10.41 2.50
N SER A 280 1.80 9.23 3.09
CA SER A 280 0.80 8.16 3.06
C SER A 280 -0.42 8.47 3.94
N ASP A 281 -0.24 9.14 5.09
CA ASP A 281 -1.35 9.61 5.90
C ASP A 281 -2.11 10.74 5.18
N GLN A 282 -1.39 11.65 4.51
CA GLN A 282 -2.02 12.67 3.66
C GLN A 282 -2.80 12.03 2.50
N ALA A 283 -2.30 10.94 1.91
CA ALA A 283 -3.02 10.18 0.90
C ALA A 283 -4.33 9.59 1.45
N GLY A 284 -4.33 9.10 2.68
CA GLY A 284 -5.57 8.69 3.35
C GLY A 284 -6.55 9.84 3.55
N GLY A 285 -6.05 11.04 3.85
CA GLY A 285 -6.83 12.28 3.87
C GLY A 285 -7.45 12.64 2.51
N VAL A 286 -6.78 12.33 1.39
CA VAL A 286 -7.34 12.54 0.04
C VAL A 286 -8.56 11.64 -0.20
N VAL A 287 -8.51 10.38 0.23
CA VAL A 287 -9.65 9.44 0.10
C VAL A 287 -10.77 9.82 1.08
N GLY A 288 -10.44 10.38 2.24
CA GLY A 288 -11.39 10.93 3.20
C GLY A 288 -11.90 9.93 4.24
N THR A 289 -11.50 8.65 4.16
CA THR A 289 -11.80 7.64 5.17
C THR A 289 -10.66 6.64 5.32
N LEU A 290 -10.27 6.36 6.56
CA LEU A 290 -9.26 5.34 6.88
C LEU A 290 -9.86 3.92 6.81
N GLY A 291 -11.18 3.77 6.92
CA GLY A 291 -11.88 2.47 7.00
C GLY A 291 -11.75 1.59 5.76
N VAL A 292 -11.22 2.14 4.65
CA VAL A 292 -11.07 1.45 3.35
C VAL A 292 -9.62 1.40 2.85
N LEU A 293 -8.64 1.81 3.67
CA LEU A 293 -7.24 1.91 3.24
C LEU A 293 -6.43 0.69 3.69
N PRO A 294 -6.11 -0.24 2.78
CA PRO A 294 -5.23 -1.36 3.09
C PRO A 294 -3.76 -0.93 3.07
N SER A 295 -2.89 -1.74 3.68
CA SER A 295 -1.45 -1.59 3.60
C SER A 295 -0.77 -2.96 3.45
N ALA A 296 0.37 -2.96 2.75
CA ALA A 296 1.27 -4.11 2.69
C ALA A 296 2.70 -3.67 2.94
N SER A 297 3.46 -4.42 3.72
CA SER A 297 4.91 -4.28 3.85
C SER A 297 5.60 -5.53 3.32
N LEU A 298 6.23 -5.42 2.16
CA LEU A 298 6.84 -6.54 1.45
C LEU A 298 8.30 -6.72 1.85
N CYS A 299 8.74 -7.99 1.89
CA CYS A 299 10.12 -8.39 2.20
C CYS A 299 10.99 -8.52 0.93
N GLY A 300 10.43 -8.22 -0.25
CA GLY A 300 11.09 -8.39 -1.54
C GLY A 300 10.37 -7.69 -2.69
N VAL A 301 10.90 -7.85 -3.90
CA VAL A 301 10.30 -7.28 -5.12
C VAL A 301 9.14 -8.17 -5.58
N PRO A 302 7.92 -7.62 -5.76
CA PRO A 302 6.76 -8.41 -6.21
C PRO A 302 6.77 -8.62 -7.73
N ASP A 303 7.74 -9.39 -8.23
CA ASP A 303 7.95 -9.68 -9.66
C ASP A 303 7.29 -10.99 -10.15
N GLY A 304 6.47 -11.61 -9.29
CA GLY A 304 5.85 -12.92 -9.53
C GLY A 304 6.58 -14.06 -8.83
N SER A 305 7.76 -13.82 -8.25
CA SER A 305 8.38 -14.72 -7.28
C SER A 305 7.67 -14.66 -5.93
N LYS A 306 7.89 -15.68 -5.10
CA LYS A 306 7.35 -15.72 -3.73
C LYS A 306 7.89 -14.54 -2.92
N CYS A 307 6.98 -13.67 -2.47
CA CYS A 307 7.32 -12.49 -1.69
C CYS A 307 6.55 -12.51 -0.37
N ASN A 308 7.22 -12.79 0.75
CA ASN A 308 6.58 -12.69 2.07
C ASN A 308 6.25 -11.20 2.36
N GLY A 309 5.19 -10.96 3.11
CA GLY A 309 4.76 -9.61 3.48
C GLY A 309 3.86 -9.59 4.70
N ILE A 310 3.73 -8.40 5.27
CA ILE A 310 2.78 -8.08 6.34
C ILE A 310 1.64 -7.30 5.70
N TYR A 311 0.40 -7.71 5.93
CA TYR A 311 -0.80 -7.10 5.36
C TYR A 311 -1.72 -6.63 6.48
N GLU A 312 -2.01 -5.33 6.51
CA GLU A 312 -2.67 -4.68 7.65
C GLU A 312 -3.55 -3.51 7.19
N PRO A 313 -4.69 -3.24 7.85
CA PRO A 313 -5.45 -2.03 7.65
C PRO A 313 -4.65 -0.82 8.14
N THR A 314 -4.87 0.34 7.52
CA THR A 314 -4.20 1.58 7.95
C THR A 314 -4.81 2.17 9.23
N HIS A 315 -6.07 1.83 9.55
CA HIS A 315 -6.73 2.33 10.75
C HIS A 315 -6.15 1.69 12.02
N GLY A 316 -6.21 2.42 13.13
CA GLY A 316 -5.83 1.92 14.46
C GLY A 316 -6.85 0.93 15.04
N SER A 317 -6.73 0.70 16.35
CA SER A 317 -7.47 -0.33 17.07
C SER A 317 -8.89 0.05 17.51
N ALA A 318 -9.28 1.32 17.39
CA ALA A 318 -10.65 1.82 17.64
C ALA A 318 -11.33 1.24 18.92
N PRO A 319 -10.70 1.43 20.10
CA PRO A 319 -11.13 0.81 21.37
C PRO A 319 -12.56 1.20 21.78
N ASP A 320 -13.02 2.38 21.38
CA ASP A 320 -14.34 2.93 21.67
C ASP A 320 -15.49 2.14 21.02
N ILE A 321 -15.22 1.40 19.96
CA ILE A 321 -16.21 0.57 19.24
C ILE A 321 -15.93 -0.93 19.28
N SER A 322 -14.86 -1.36 19.97
CA SER A 322 -14.51 -2.78 20.09
C SER A 322 -15.64 -3.63 20.67
N GLY A 323 -15.89 -4.78 20.05
CA GLY A 323 -16.90 -5.75 20.44
C GLY A 323 -18.35 -5.33 20.13
N LYS A 324 -18.56 -4.21 19.44
CA LYS A 324 -19.90 -3.70 19.11
C LYS A 324 -20.38 -4.12 17.73
N GLY A 325 -19.53 -4.74 16.90
CA GLY A 325 -19.87 -5.09 15.52
C GLY A 325 -20.12 -3.86 14.64
N LEU A 326 -19.46 -2.73 14.93
CA LEU A 326 -19.62 -1.47 14.22
C LEU A 326 -18.41 -1.07 13.36
N VAL A 327 -17.27 -1.74 13.54
CA VAL A 327 -16.04 -1.46 12.79
C VAL A 327 -16.22 -1.81 11.31
N ASN A 328 -15.64 -0.99 10.43
CA ASN A 328 -15.63 -1.26 9.00
C ASN A 328 -14.59 -2.35 8.66
N PRO A 329 -14.98 -3.52 8.11
CA PRO A 329 -14.03 -4.58 7.78
C PRO A 329 -13.28 -4.34 6.45
N THR A 330 -13.64 -3.31 5.70
CA THR A 330 -13.19 -3.11 4.31
C THR A 330 -11.66 -3.04 4.19
N ALA A 331 -10.98 -2.24 5.02
CA ALA A 331 -9.52 -2.13 4.97
C ALA A 331 -8.82 -3.48 5.21
N GLN A 332 -9.31 -4.32 6.12
CA GLN A 332 -8.75 -5.64 6.38
C GLN A 332 -8.99 -6.60 5.21
N ILE A 333 -10.20 -6.59 4.63
CA ILE A 333 -10.55 -7.37 3.44
C ILE A 333 -9.66 -6.99 2.25
N LEU A 334 -9.47 -5.69 2.02
CA LEU A 334 -8.58 -5.20 0.95
C LEU A 334 -7.11 -5.51 1.25
N SER A 335 -6.71 -5.60 2.53
CA SER A 335 -5.36 -6.05 2.91
C SER A 335 -5.16 -7.54 2.57
N ALA A 336 -6.18 -8.37 2.76
CA ALA A 336 -6.19 -9.75 2.27
C ALA A 336 -6.13 -9.82 0.73
N ALA A 337 -6.79 -8.90 0.00
CA ALA A 337 -6.65 -8.79 -1.45
C ALA A 337 -5.21 -8.43 -1.86
N MET A 338 -4.54 -7.51 -1.15
CA MET A 338 -3.12 -7.23 -1.36
C MET A 338 -2.24 -8.45 -1.10
N MET A 339 -2.56 -9.27 -0.09
CA MET A 339 -1.86 -10.53 0.20
C MET A 339 -1.95 -11.53 -0.96
N LEU A 340 -3.18 -11.77 -1.45
CA LEU A 340 -3.42 -12.58 -2.64
C LEU A 340 -2.57 -12.06 -3.82
N ARG A 341 -2.58 -10.74 -4.05
CA ARG A 341 -1.91 -10.08 -5.17
C ARG A 341 -0.39 -10.15 -5.13
N TYR A 342 0.21 -9.95 -3.96
CA TYR A 342 1.66 -9.72 -3.83
C TYR A 342 2.42 -10.93 -3.29
N SER A 343 1.87 -11.67 -2.32
CA SER A 343 2.54 -12.86 -1.78
C SER A 343 2.22 -14.13 -2.54
N PHE A 344 0.97 -14.27 -2.99
CA PHE A 344 0.48 -15.52 -3.59
C PHE A 344 0.35 -15.47 -5.11
N ASN A 345 0.60 -14.30 -5.71
CA ASN A 345 0.47 -14.06 -7.16
C ASN A 345 -0.93 -14.39 -7.71
N MET A 346 -1.95 -14.28 -6.87
CA MET A 346 -3.37 -14.52 -7.15
C MET A 346 -4.05 -13.19 -7.52
N GLY A 347 -3.63 -12.62 -8.65
CA GLY A 347 -4.05 -11.29 -9.10
C GLY A 347 -5.52 -11.21 -9.52
N GLU A 348 -6.06 -12.29 -10.10
CA GLU A 348 -7.45 -12.37 -10.54
C GLU A 348 -8.40 -12.44 -9.33
N GLU A 349 -8.04 -13.23 -8.32
CA GLU A 349 -8.79 -13.37 -7.08
C GLU A 349 -8.74 -12.09 -6.25
N ALA A 350 -7.57 -11.44 -6.18
CA ALA A 350 -7.46 -10.12 -5.56
C ALA A 350 -8.37 -9.08 -6.23
N LEU A 351 -8.42 -9.06 -7.57
CA LEU A 351 -9.31 -8.17 -8.31
C LEU A 351 -10.79 -8.50 -8.05
N ALA A 352 -11.15 -9.77 -7.95
CA ALA A 352 -12.52 -10.18 -7.62
C ALA A 352 -12.94 -9.71 -6.23
N VAL A 353 -12.04 -9.74 -5.23
CA VAL A 353 -12.29 -9.19 -3.89
C VAL A 353 -12.48 -7.68 -3.95
N GLU A 354 -11.62 -6.95 -4.66
CA GLU A 354 -11.72 -5.49 -4.85
C GLU A 354 -13.06 -5.11 -5.52
N GLN A 355 -13.47 -5.85 -6.55
CA GLN A 355 -14.75 -5.66 -7.23
C GLN A 355 -15.96 -5.99 -6.34
N ALA A 356 -15.85 -7.01 -5.48
CA ALA A 356 -16.89 -7.33 -4.51
C ALA A 356 -17.08 -6.18 -3.51
N VAL A 357 -15.98 -5.62 -2.99
CA VAL A 357 -15.99 -4.43 -2.13
C VAL A 357 -16.62 -3.24 -2.86
N GLU A 358 -16.19 -2.94 -4.08
CA GLU A 358 -16.74 -1.84 -4.89
C GLU A 358 -18.26 -1.98 -5.02
N LYS A 359 -18.75 -3.15 -5.42
CA LYS A 359 -20.17 -3.45 -5.60
C LYS A 359 -20.99 -3.30 -4.32
N VAL A 360 -20.46 -3.75 -3.19
CA VAL A 360 -21.14 -3.69 -1.88
C VAL A 360 -21.29 -2.24 -1.43
N LEU A 361 -20.22 -1.46 -1.56
CA LEU A 361 -20.18 -0.07 -1.09
C LEU A 361 -20.86 0.90 -2.04
N ASP A 362 -20.84 0.66 -3.36
CA ASP A 362 -21.43 1.58 -4.34
C ASP A 362 -22.94 1.75 -4.15
N GLY A 363 -23.43 2.94 -4.47
CA GLY A 363 -24.84 3.30 -4.39
C GLY A 363 -25.69 2.50 -5.38
N LYS A 364 -26.95 2.24 -5.01
CA LYS A 364 -27.89 1.51 -5.88
C LYS A 364 -28.12 2.20 -7.23
N ASP A 365 -28.01 3.52 -7.25
CA ASP A 365 -28.13 4.38 -8.43
C ASP A 365 -27.04 4.11 -9.48
N ILE A 366 -25.86 3.69 -9.06
CA ILE A 366 -24.76 3.26 -9.94
C ILE A 366 -24.60 1.73 -9.98
N GLY A 367 -25.61 1.01 -9.52
CA GLY A 367 -25.69 -0.44 -9.59
C GLY A 367 -25.00 -1.18 -8.44
N GLY A 368 -24.61 -0.52 -7.36
CA GLY A 368 -24.11 -1.17 -6.14
C GLY A 368 -25.22 -1.61 -5.18
N LEU A 369 -24.84 -2.03 -3.97
CA LEU A 369 -25.77 -2.49 -2.93
C LEU A 369 -26.05 -1.45 -1.84
N GLU A 370 -25.20 -0.43 -1.73
CA GLU A 370 -25.25 0.63 -0.71
C GLU A 370 -25.19 0.08 0.73
N ILE A 371 -24.42 -1.00 0.93
CA ILE A 371 -24.25 -1.62 2.25
C ILE A 371 -22.97 -1.07 2.86
N ARG A 372 -23.14 -0.11 3.77
CA ARG A 372 -22.05 0.68 4.36
C ARG A 372 -22.12 0.67 5.88
N THR A 373 -20.98 0.66 6.54
CA THR A 373 -20.82 0.92 7.99
C THR A 373 -20.99 2.40 8.33
N GLY A 374 -21.05 2.72 9.62
CA GLY A 374 -21.35 4.07 10.12
C GLY A 374 -20.33 5.14 9.71
N ASP A 375 -19.04 4.79 9.64
CA ASP A 375 -17.96 5.66 9.17
C ASP A 375 -18.12 6.09 7.70
N LEU A 376 -18.87 5.33 6.91
CA LEU A 376 -19.18 5.62 5.51
C LEU A 376 -20.60 6.20 5.33
N GLY A 377 -21.23 6.65 6.41
CA GLY A 377 -22.59 7.22 6.42
C GLY A 377 -23.72 6.18 6.33
N GLY A 378 -23.40 4.89 6.47
CA GLY A 378 -24.38 3.81 6.50
C GLY A 378 -24.83 3.44 7.91
N LYS A 379 -25.50 2.29 8.02
CA LYS A 379 -26.01 1.72 9.29
C LYS A 379 -25.69 0.23 9.45
N SER A 380 -24.98 -0.35 8.49
CA SER A 380 -24.67 -1.77 8.49
C SER A 380 -23.62 -2.08 9.54
N THR A 381 -23.74 -3.23 10.16
CA THR A 381 -22.75 -3.81 11.07
C THR A 381 -21.55 -4.35 10.30
N THR A 382 -20.46 -4.62 11.02
CA THR A 382 -19.25 -5.29 10.50
C THR A 382 -19.62 -6.57 9.76
N LYS A 383 -20.48 -7.39 10.38
CA LYS A 383 -20.91 -8.67 9.83
C LYS A 383 -21.78 -8.51 8.58
N GLU A 384 -22.70 -7.53 8.56
CA GLU A 384 -23.56 -7.30 7.38
C GLU A 384 -22.74 -6.88 6.15
N VAL A 385 -21.71 -6.05 6.34
CA VAL A 385 -20.77 -5.71 5.25
C VAL A 385 -19.98 -6.95 4.83
N GLY A 386 -19.44 -7.73 5.77
CA GLY A 386 -18.69 -8.96 5.47
C GLY A 386 -19.53 -10.02 4.76
N ASP A 387 -20.77 -10.25 5.19
CA ASP A 387 -21.75 -11.13 4.54
C ASP A 387 -21.97 -10.71 3.08
N ALA A 388 -22.21 -9.42 2.85
CA ALA A 388 -22.46 -8.88 1.52
C ALA A 388 -21.25 -9.05 0.59
N VAL A 389 -20.03 -8.80 1.08
CA VAL A 389 -18.79 -8.98 0.29
C VAL A 389 -18.60 -10.45 -0.07
N VAL A 390 -18.78 -11.36 0.89
CA VAL A 390 -18.70 -12.81 0.68
C VAL A 390 -19.69 -13.28 -0.40
N ASP A 391 -20.93 -12.80 -0.34
CA ASP A 391 -21.97 -13.21 -1.28
C ASP A 391 -21.72 -12.67 -2.69
N VAL A 392 -21.30 -11.41 -2.82
CA VAL A 392 -20.92 -10.84 -4.12
C VAL A 392 -19.69 -11.55 -4.68
N LEU A 393 -18.67 -11.80 -3.86
CA LEU A 393 -17.45 -12.49 -4.28
C LEU A 393 -17.75 -13.90 -4.80
N ARG A 394 -18.64 -14.65 -4.13
CA ARG A 394 -19.10 -15.96 -4.62
C ARG A 394 -19.72 -15.86 -6.01
N GLN A 395 -20.51 -14.83 -6.29
CA GLN A 395 -21.16 -14.63 -7.58
C GLN A 395 -20.14 -14.29 -8.68
N ILE A 396 -19.17 -13.42 -8.37
CA ILE A 396 -18.07 -13.05 -9.28
C ILE A 396 -17.25 -14.29 -9.65
N LEU A 397 -16.76 -15.03 -8.65
CA LEU A 397 -15.91 -16.21 -8.87
C LEU A 397 -16.66 -17.41 -9.48
N SER A 398 -18.00 -17.45 -9.40
CA SER A 398 -18.81 -18.51 -10.04
C SER A 398 -19.19 -18.19 -11.48
N GLY A 399 -18.72 -17.08 -12.06
CA GLY A 399 -19.08 -16.62 -13.41
C GLY A 399 -20.56 -16.24 -13.57
N HIS A 400 -21.30 -16.10 -12.47
CA HIS A 400 -22.72 -15.67 -12.48
C HIS A 400 -22.85 -14.17 -12.71
N PHE A 401 -21.77 -13.42 -12.51
CA PHE A 401 -21.54 -12.18 -13.23
C PHE A 401 -20.87 -12.51 -14.56
N SER A 402 -21.63 -12.50 -15.65
CA SER A 402 -20.98 -12.34 -16.94
C SER A 402 -20.24 -11.00 -16.89
N ALA A 403 -19.01 -10.99 -17.41
CA ALA A 403 -18.24 -9.79 -17.65
C ALA A 403 -18.89 -8.94 -18.78
N SER A 404 -20.18 -8.63 -18.67
CA SER A 404 -20.80 -7.48 -19.35
C SER A 404 -20.38 -6.15 -18.69
N GLY A 405 -19.55 -6.19 -17.65
CA GLY A 405 -18.71 -5.10 -17.17
C GLY A 405 -17.23 -5.26 -17.54
N ALA A 406 -16.89 -6.02 -18.59
CA ALA A 406 -15.53 -6.01 -19.16
C ALA A 406 -15.21 -4.57 -19.58
N ALA A 407 -14.40 -3.88 -18.77
CA ALA A 407 -13.99 -2.50 -18.95
C ALA A 407 -15.16 -1.58 -19.32
N ASP A 408 -15.91 -1.10 -18.32
CA ASP A 408 -16.68 0.13 -18.52
C ASP A 408 -15.75 1.17 -19.18
N PRO A 409 -16.07 1.65 -20.40
CA PRO A 409 -15.28 2.68 -21.07
C PRO A 409 -15.09 3.91 -20.19
N SER A 410 -15.87 4.08 -19.10
CA SER A 410 -15.77 5.19 -18.16
C SER A 410 -14.41 5.34 -17.47
N ARG A 411 -13.63 4.28 -17.21
CA ARG A 411 -12.25 4.44 -16.70
C ARG A 411 -11.32 5.01 -17.78
N LYS A 412 -11.57 4.72 -19.06
CA LYS A 412 -10.89 5.32 -20.22
C LYS A 412 -11.41 6.73 -20.55
N GLU A 413 -12.70 7.00 -20.34
CA GLU A 413 -13.33 8.33 -20.51
C GLU A 413 -12.99 9.30 -19.37
N LEU A 414 -12.82 8.82 -18.14
CA LEU A 414 -12.28 9.63 -17.03
C LEU A 414 -10.85 10.10 -17.33
N VAL A 415 -10.05 9.24 -17.96
CA VAL A 415 -8.69 9.59 -18.45
C VAL A 415 -8.75 10.52 -19.67
N SER A 416 -9.76 10.44 -20.55
CA SER A 416 -9.91 11.36 -21.69
C SER A 416 -10.37 12.76 -21.24
N ARG A 417 -11.31 12.86 -20.29
CA ARG A 417 -11.75 14.15 -19.71
C ARG A 417 -10.66 14.80 -18.84
N ALA A 418 -9.82 14.01 -18.17
CA ALA A 418 -8.64 14.53 -17.47
C ALA A 418 -7.62 15.19 -18.43
N LYS A 419 -7.54 14.77 -19.70
CA LYS A 419 -6.68 15.40 -20.73
C LYS A 419 -7.22 16.75 -21.20
N GLU A 420 -8.54 16.95 -21.25
CA GLU A 420 -9.13 18.24 -21.60
C GLU A 420 -8.90 19.30 -20.52
N HIS A 421 -8.81 18.90 -19.24
CA HIS A 421 -8.49 19.81 -18.13
C HIS A 421 -6.99 20.02 -17.89
N ALA A 422 -6.10 19.24 -18.55
CA ALA A 422 -4.65 19.43 -18.48
C ALA A 422 -4.15 20.70 -19.23
N VAL A 423 -5.03 21.40 -19.94
CA VAL A 423 -4.74 22.66 -20.65
C VAL A 423 -4.45 23.83 -19.68
N HIS A 424 -4.63 23.65 -18.37
CA HIS A 424 -4.26 24.66 -17.36
C HIS A 424 -2.82 24.52 -16.80
N GLY A 425 -1.97 23.70 -17.43
CA GLY A 425 -0.55 23.56 -17.08
C GLY A 425 0.33 24.81 -17.27
N ASP A 426 -0.21 25.89 -17.83
CA ASP A 426 0.54 27.12 -18.12
C ASP A 426 0.69 28.05 -16.89
N GLU A 427 -0.17 27.92 -15.87
CA GLU A 427 -0.05 28.70 -14.63
C GLU A 427 1.02 28.15 -13.66
N ASN A 428 1.28 26.84 -13.66
CA ASN A 428 2.32 26.25 -12.81
C ASN A 428 3.74 26.54 -13.35
N LYS A 429 3.93 26.65 -14.67
CA LYS A 429 5.20 27.10 -15.27
C LYS A 429 5.55 28.54 -14.89
N LYS A 430 4.55 29.41 -14.75
CA LYS A 430 4.74 30.79 -14.24
C LYS A 430 5.24 30.80 -12.79
N TRP A 431 4.80 29.85 -11.97
CA TRP A 431 5.23 29.72 -10.57
C TRP A 431 6.65 29.16 -10.42
N GLU A 432 7.00 28.12 -11.17
CA GLU A 432 8.39 27.60 -11.19
C GLU A 432 9.38 28.64 -11.73
N HIS A 433 8.96 29.46 -12.70
CA HIS A 433 9.79 30.54 -13.23
C HIS A 433 9.97 31.69 -12.21
N LYS A 434 8.98 31.91 -11.33
CA LYS A 434 9.07 32.88 -10.22
C LYS A 434 10.04 32.40 -9.14
N LEU A 435 10.00 31.12 -8.76
CA LEU A 435 10.93 30.52 -7.79
C LEU A 435 12.39 30.49 -8.29
N LYS A 436 12.61 30.36 -9.60
CA LYS A 436 13.95 30.47 -10.21
C LYS A 436 14.49 31.91 -10.26
N LYS A 437 13.62 32.93 -10.27
CA LYS A 437 14.03 34.36 -10.29
C LYS A 437 14.40 34.91 -8.93
N GLU A 438 14.01 34.25 -7.84
CA GLU A 438 14.23 34.73 -6.46
C GLU A 438 15.43 34.06 -5.75
N HIS A 439 16.33 33.37 -6.47
CA HIS A 439 17.54 32.82 -5.85
C HIS A 439 18.53 33.91 -5.43
N VAL A 440 18.65 34.10 -4.12
CA VAL A 440 19.90 34.51 -3.46
C VAL A 440 21.05 33.66 -4.02
N HIS A 441 22.09 34.33 -4.49
CA HIS A 441 23.28 33.71 -5.07
C HIS A 441 23.88 32.64 -4.14
N THR A 442 24.02 31.42 -4.65
CA THR A 442 24.99 30.44 -4.15
C THR A 442 26.01 30.20 -5.25
N GLY A 443 27.10 30.96 -5.20
CA GLY A 443 28.36 30.65 -5.87
C GLY A 443 29.45 30.50 -4.81
N PRO A 444 30.45 29.63 -5.02
CA PRO A 444 31.44 29.27 -4.02
C PRO A 444 32.52 30.35 -3.92
N ASP A 445 32.84 30.78 -2.71
CA ASP A 445 34.18 31.16 -2.21
C ASP A 445 34.03 32.13 -1.01
N ASP A 446 34.79 31.81 0.04
CA ASP A 446 35.18 32.64 1.18
C ASP A 446 34.12 33.39 1.99
N ALA A 447 33.85 32.89 3.20
CA ALA A 447 34.31 33.58 4.42
C ALA A 447 34.00 32.75 5.67
N LEU A 448 35.08 32.45 6.39
CA LEU A 448 35.12 32.22 7.83
C LEU A 448 34.16 33.16 8.58
N ILE A 449 33.50 32.64 9.61
CA ILE A 449 33.50 33.17 10.99
C ILE A 449 32.61 32.24 11.84
N GLN A 450 33.27 31.49 12.74
CA GLN A 450 32.75 31.05 14.03
C GLN A 450 32.86 32.23 15.03
N PRO A 451 32.14 32.26 16.17
CA PRO A 451 31.50 31.15 16.88
C PRO A 451 29.97 31.11 16.84
#